data_AF-S9QML3-F1
#
_entry.id   AF-S9QML3-F1
#
_cell.length_a   1.000
_cell.length_b   1.000
_cell.length_c   1.000
_cell.angle_alpha   90.00
_cell.angle_beta   90.00
_cell.angle_gamma   90.00
#
_symmetry.space_group_name_H-M   'P 1'
#
loop_
_entity.id
_entity.type
_entity.pdbx_description
1 polymer ?
#
loop_
_entity_poly.entity_id
_entity_poly.type
_entity_poly.pdbx_seq_one_letter_code
_entity_poly.pdbx_strand_id
1 'polypeptide(L)'
;MKTWLGALVLMGLAACEPKPAFVADGFRDTNVVITSSTRFDFMRFAGDWMVIESFEQTPREVTVSRLTFKPEAGGYRYISKAAISPLAADAEGGDWPFLTVGQFGRLSPEVGDPVWVIWVDEDHRTAALGTPSGRFGMIVNRTKSLRPDRLKAAREILAFNGYDITKLRKVSP
;
A
#
# COMPACT_ATOMS: atom_id res chain seq x y z
N MET A 1 -10.55 -7.83 68.14
CA MET A 1 -10.83 -8.57 66.89
C MET A 1 -10.06 -7.88 65.78
N LYS A 2 -9.18 -8.59 65.09
CA LYS A 2 -8.06 -8.08 64.28
C LYS A 2 -8.51 -7.83 62.83
N THR A 3 -8.50 -6.59 62.37
CA THR A 3 -8.74 -6.23 60.97
C THR A 3 -7.48 -6.49 60.14
N TRP A 4 -7.59 -7.29 59.09
CA TRP A 4 -6.53 -7.54 58.12
C TRP A 4 -6.73 -6.64 56.90
N LEU A 5 -5.81 -5.68 56.69
CA LEU A 5 -5.66 -4.98 55.41
C LEU A 5 -4.82 -5.86 54.48
N GLY A 6 -5.44 -6.38 53.41
CA GLY A 6 -4.72 -6.98 52.28
C GLY A 6 -4.36 -5.89 51.27
N ALA A 7 -3.07 -5.58 51.16
CA ALA A 7 -2.54 -4.66 50.14
C ALA A 7 -2.42 -5.38 48.79
N LEU A 8 -3.16 -4.92 47.78
CA LEU A 8 -3.02 -5.36 46.39
C LEU A 8 -1.88 -4.59 45.72
N VAL A 9 -0.79 -5.28 45.37
CA VAL A 9 0.32 -4.71 44.60
C VAL A 9 -0.01 -4.81 43.12
N LEU A 10 -0.31 -3.67 42.49
CA LEU A 10 -0.42 -3.51 41.04
C LEU A 10 0.98 -3.24 40.47
N MET A 11 1.62 -4.26 39.88
CA MET A 11 2.82 -4.08 39.07
C MET A 11 2.42 -3.50 37.71
N GLY A 12 2.81 -2.26 37.44
CA GLY A 12 2.65 -1.61 36.15
C GLY A 12 3.67 -2.14 35.15
N LEU A 13 3.20 -2.78 34.07
CA LEU A 13 4.01 -3.07 32.89
C LEU A 13 4.26 -1.74 32.16
N ALA A 14 5.41 -1.12 32.40
CA ALA A 14 5.92 -0.07 31.53
C ALA A 14 6.38 -0.71 30.21
N ALA A 15 5.47 -0.81 29.23
CA ALA A 15 5.82 -1.23 27.89
C ALA A 15 6.66 -0.12 27.24
N CYS A 16 7.96 -0.37 27.09
CA CYS A 16 8.84 0.46 26.28
C CYS A 16 8.52 0.16 24.82
N GLU A 17 7.57 0.90 24.23
CA GLU A 17 7.26 0.74 22.81
C GLU A 17 8.44 1.33 22.00
N PRO A 18 9.08 0.53 21.13
CA PRO A 18 10.19 1.01 20.33
C PRO A 18 9.70 2.15 19.42
N LYS A 19 10.48 3.22 19.36
CA LYS A 19 10.16 4.35 18.49
C LYS A 19 10.09 3.88 17.03
N PRO A 20 9.09 4.34 16.25
CA PRO A 20 9.01 4.01 14.84
C PRO A 20 10.30 4.29 14.06
N ALA A 21 10.70 3.34 13.23
CA ALA A 21 11.88 3.41 12.39
C ALA A 21 11.49 3.64 10.93
N PHE A 22 11.40 4.91 10.52
CA PHE A 22 11.16 5.30 9.13
C PHE A 22 12.49 5.40 8.38
N VAL A 23 12.55 4.86 7.15
CA VAL A 23 13.61 5.23 6.21
C VAL A 23 13.45 6.69 5.77
N ALA A 24 14.52 7.30 5.26
CA ALA A 24 14.44 8.65 4.67
C ALA A 24 13.33 8.69 3.61
N ASP A 25 12.46 9.69 3.73
CA ASP A 25 11.27 9.92 2.91
C ASP A 25 10.27 8.75 2.84
N GLY A 26 10.32 7.85 3.82
CA GLY A 26 9.41 6.72 3.98
C GLY A 26 8.17 7.06 4.80
N PHE A 27 7.10 6.31 4.54
CA PHE A 27 5.79 6.44 5.18
C PHE A 27 5.45 5.28 6.10
N ARG A 28 6.38 4.34 6.30
CA ARG A 28 6.16 3.11 7.06
C ARG A 28 7.18 2.95 8.17
N ASP A 29 6.71 2.53 9.34
CA ASP A 29 7.55 2.01 10.42
C ASP A 29 8.10 0.63 10.04
N THR A 30 9.41 0.54 9.88
CA THR A 30 10.10 -0.70 9.51
C THR A 30 10.27 -1.68 10.67
N ASN A 31 9.96 -1.29 11.91
CA ASN A 31 9.90 -2.20 13.04
C ASN A 31 8.64 -3.07 13.05
N VAL A 32 7.58 -2.65 12.34
CA VAL A 32 6.36 -3.44 12.19
C VAL A 32 6.61 -4.55 11.17
N VAL A 33 5.99 -5.72 11.31
CA VAL A 33 6.06 -6.77 10.27
C VAL A 33 5.13 -6.40 9.11
N ILE A 34 5.61 -6.49 7.87
CA ILE A 34 4.78 -6.34 6.67
C ILE A 34 4.35 -7.71 6.15
N THR A 35 3.10 -7.79 5.72
CA THR A 35 2.47 -8.97 5.13
C THR A 35 1.99 -8.68 3.72
N SER A 36 1.79 -9.73 2.94
CA SER A 36 1.21 -9.66 1.60
C SER A 36 0.00 -10.58 1.49
N SER A 37 -0.89 -10.31 0.55
CA SER A 37 -2.23 -10.88 0.53
C SER A 37 -2.25 -12.34 0.09
N THR A 38 -2.78 -13.22 0.93
CA THR A 38 -3.06 -14.61 0.57
C THR A 38 -4.20 -14.76 -0.43
N ARG A 39 -4.99 -13.70 -0.65
CA ARG A 39 -6.06 -13.66 -1.65
C ARG A 39 -5.58 -13.29 -3.06
N PHE A 40 -4.30 -12.93 -3.21
CA PHE A 40 -3.76 -12.56 -4.50
C PHE A 40 -3.92 -13.70 -5.52
N ASP A 41 -4.56 -13.40 -6.64
CA ASP A 41 -4.63 -14.25 -7.82
C ASP A 41 -4.09 -13.49 -9.04
N PHE A 42 -3.18 -14.12 -9.79
CA PHE A 42 -2.46 -13.48 -10.89
C PHE A 42 -3.40 -13.00 -12.00
N MET A 43 -4.39 -13.80 -12.40
CA MET A 43 -5.27 -13.41 -13.51
C MET A 43 -6.33 -12.42 -13.07
N ARG A 44 -6.86 -12.56 -11.84
CA ARG A 44 -7.89 -11.66 -11.31
C ARG A 44 -7.34 -10.31 -10.89
N PHE A 45 -6.05 -10.21 -10.56
CA PHE A 45 -5.40 -8.94 -10.21
C PHE A 45 -4.97 -8.13 -11.45
N ALA A 46 -4.75 -8.80 -12.59
CA ALA A 46 -4.37 -8.16 -13.85
C ALA A 46 -5.36 -7.08 -14.33
N GLY A 47 -4.92 -6.24 -15.26
CA GLY A 47 -5.73 -5.21 -15.90
C GLY A 47 -5.64 -3.84 -15.22
N ASP A 48 -6.65 -3.02 -15.47
CA ASP A 48 -6.64 -1.59 -15.12
C ASP A 48 -7.09 -1.33 -13.68
N TRP A 49 -6.47 -0.30 -13.10
CA TRP A 49 -6.73 0.19 -11.76
C TRP A 49 -6.69 1.72 -11.74
N MET A 50 -7.63 2.32 -11.03
CA MET A 50 -7.62 3.73 -10.67
C MET A 50 -6.91 3.91 -9.32
N VAL A 51 -5.99 4.87 -9.23
CA VAL A 51 -5.42 5.26 -7.94
C VAL A 51 -6.45 6.13 -7.21
N ILE A 52 -6.81 5.72 -6.00
CA ILE A 52 -7.78 6.44 -5.16
C ILE A 52 -7.03 7.30 -4.15
N GLU A 53 -6.05 6.73 -3.48
CA GLU A 53 -5.19 7.43 -2.53
C GLU A 53 -3.75 6.95 -2.65
N SER A 54 -2.78 7.83 -2.43
CA SER A 54 -1.34 7.54 -2.48
C SER A 54 -0.61 8.22 -1.34
N PHE A 55 0.51 7.64 -0.94
CA PHE A 55 1.51 8.37 -0.17
C PHE A 55 2.31 9.25 -1.13
N GLU A 56 2.27 10.55 -0.89
CA GLU A 56 2.95 11.54 -1.72
C GLU A 56 4.04 12.22 -0.91
N GLN A 57 5.22 12.38 -1.51
CA GLN A 57 6.29 13.19 -0.93
C GLN A 57 5.96 14.69 -1.08
N THR A 58 5.23 15.07 -2.14
CA THR A 58 4.86 16.46 -2.48
C THR A 58 3.36 16.55 -2.85
N PRO A 59 2.53 17.32 -2.12
CA PRO A 59 1.06 17.36 -2.30
C PRO A 59 0.50 17.89 -3.65
N ARG A 60 1.37 18.23 -4.61
CA ARG A 60 0.98 18.82 -5.90
C ARG A 60 1.29 17.90 -7.09
N GLU A 61 1.90 16.76 -6.86
CA GLU A 61 2.34 15.84 -7.91
C GLU A 61 1.52 14.55 -7.83
N VAL A 62 0.27 14.61 -8.27
CA VAL A 62 -0.43 13.37 -8.67
C VAL A 62 0.21 12.91 -9.98
N THR A 63 1.36 12.26 -9.87
CA THR A 63 2.12 11.79 -11.04
C THR A 63 1.48 10.56 -11.68
N VAL A 64 0.61 9.84 -10.96
CA VAL A 64 -0.07 8.63 -11.45
C VAL A 64 -1.53 8.61 -11.00
N SER A 65 -2.46 8.62 -11.95
CA SER A 65 -3.91 8.48 -11.68
C SER A 65 -4.44 7.08 -11.99
N ARG A 66 -3.74 6.35 -12.87
CA ARG A 66 -4.12 5.03 -13.35
C ARG A 66 -2.90 4.16 -13.50
N LEU A 67 -3.10 2.86 -13.33
CA LEU A 67 -2.08 1.87 -13.60
C LEU A 67 -2.71 0.61 -14.20
N THR A 68 -1.94 -0.09 -15.02
CA THR A 68 -2.32 -1.34 -15.65
C THR A 68 -1.26 -2.39 -15.35
N PHE A 69 -1.69 -3.53 -14.81
CA PHE A 69 -0.88 -4.74 -14.70
C PHE A 69 -1.19 -5.65 -15.88
N LYS A 70 -0.46 -5.49 -16.99
CA LYS A 70 -0.66 -6.31 -18.18
C LYS A 70 0.05 -7.67 -17.98
N PRO A 71 -0.67 -8.80 -18.00
CA PRO A 71 -0.07 -10.11 -17.74
C PRO A 71 0.88 -10.49 -18.88
N GLU A 72 2.05 -10.98 -18.49
CA GLU A 72 3.09 -11.54 -19.35
C GLU A 72 3.62 -12.84 -18.69
N ALA A 73 4.38 -13.65 -19.44
CA ALA A 73 4.92 -14.88 -18.88
C ALA A 73 5.80 -14.59 -17.66
N GLY A 74 5.43 -15.11 -16.49
CA GLY A 74 6.17 -14.94 -15.24
C GLY A 74 5.92 -13.63 -14.48
N GLY A 75 5.06 -12.72 -14.97
CA GLY A 75 4.88 -11.43 -14.32
C GLY A 75 3.92 -10.46 -15.00
N TYR A 76 4.08 -9.18 -14.67
CA TYR A 76 3.30 -8.10 -15.29
C TYR A 76 4.22 -7.08 -15.95
N ARG A 77 3.77 -6.55 -17.08
CA ARG A 77 4.19 -5.21 -17.51
C ARG A 77 3.43 -4.18 -16.69
N TYR A 78 4.15 -3.33 -15.95
CA TYR A 78 3.55 -2.29 -15.13
C TYR A 78 3.51 -0.95 -15.89
N ILE A 79 2.30 -0.53 -16.24
CA ILE A 79 2.06 0.65 -17.07
C ILE A 79 1.39 1.70 -16.19
N SER A 80 2.05 2.83 -15.91
CA SER A 80 1.48 3.92 -15.12
C SER A 80 1.07 5.09 -16.01
N LYS A 81 -0.12 5.65 -15.80
CA LYS A 81 -0.60 6.83 -16.53
C LYS A 81 -0.81 8.00 -15.57
N ALA A 82 -0.25 9.16 -15.92
CA ALA A 82 -0.39 10.39 -15.16
C ALA A 82 -1.83 10.94 -15.17
N ALA A 83 -2.17 11.75 -14.17
CA ALA A 83 -3.48 12.42 -14.11
C ALA A 83 -3.63 13.40 -15.27
N ILE A 84 -2.80 14.45 -15.33
CA ILE A 84 -2.89 15.51 -16.33
C ILE A 84 -1.52 16.22 -16.42
N SER A 85 -0.81 16.05 -17.54
CA SER A 85 -0.08 17.16 -18.15
C SER A 85 -0.58 17.27 -19.59
N PRO A 86 -0.93 18.45 -20.10
CA PRO A 86 -1.29 18.65 -21.52
C PRO A 86 -0.16 18.25 -22.49
N LEU A 87 1.04 17.97 -21.98
CA LEU A 87 2.20 17.47 -22.71
C LEU A 87 2.42 15.94 -22.57
N ALA A 88 1.59 15.23 -21.80
CA ALA A 88 1.80 13.83 -21.41
C ALA A 88 0.57 12.93 -21.62
N ALA A 89 -0.44 13.39 -22.36
CA ALA A 89 -1.60 12.59 -22.72
C ALA A 89 -1.22 11.26 -23.41
N ASP A 90 0.01 11.21 -23.97
CA ASP A 90 0.47 10.14 -24.85
C ASP A 90 1.79 9.50 -24.36
N ALA A 91 2.04 9.38 -23.06
CA ALA A 91 3.11 8.47 -22.61
C ALA A 91 2.75 6.98 -22.85
N GLU A 92 1.92 6.65 -23.84
CA GLU A 92 1.77 5.29 -24.38
C GLU A 92 3.00 4.99 -25.25
N GLY A 93 4.09 4.59 -24.60
CA GLY A 93 5.34 4.24 -25.29
C GLY A 93 6.60 4.18 -24.44
N GLY A 94 6.52 4.36 -23.11
CA GLY A 94 7.68 4.24 -22.23
C GLY A 94 8.18 2.80 -22.06
N ASP A 95 9.45 2.65 -21.69
CA ASP A 95 10.04 1.38 -21.22
C ASP A 95 9.39 0.98 -19.89
N TRP A 96 8.24 0.31 -19.98
CA TRP A 96 7.49 -0.13 -18.81
C TRP A 96 8.22 -1.26 -18.08
N PRO A 97 8.44 -1.15 -16.76
CA PRO A 97 9.15 -2.18 -16.02
C PRO A 97 8.36 -3.48 -16.04
N PHE A 98 9.10 -4.59 -16.19
CA PHE A 98 8.57 -5.91 -15.94
C PHE A 98 8.65 -6.19 -14.43
N LEU A 99 7.54 -6.65 -13.87
CA LEU A 99 7.45 -7.06 -12.48
C LEU A 99 7.31 -8.58 -12.42
N THR A 100 8.32 -9.26 -11.88
CA THR A 100 8.23 -10.69 -11.58
C THR A 100 7.24 -10.89 -10.44
N VAL A 101 6.35 -11.88 -10.55
CA VAL A 101 5.34 -12.14 -9.51
C VAL A 101 5.83 -13.26 -8.59
N GLY A 102 6.18 -12.89 -7.37
CA GLY A 102 6.45 -13.81 -6.27
C GLY A 102 5.19 -14.22 -5.51
N GLN A 103 5.38 -15.07 -4.50
CA GLN A 103 4.29 -15.56 -3.64
C GLN A 103 3.47 -14.40 -3.04
N PHE A 104 2.15 -14.60 -2.98
CA PHE A 104 1.21 -13.68 -2.33
C PHE A 104 1.32 -12.24 -2.84
N GLY A 105 1.53 -12.05 -4.14
CA GLY A 105 1.52 -10.73 -4.78
C GLY A 105 2.75 -9.87 -4.47
N ARG A 106 3.91 -10.48 -4.27
CA ARG A 106 5.19 -9.76 -4.15
C ARG A 106 5.74 -9.46 -5.54
N LEU A 107 5.54 -8.24 -6.01
CA LEU A 107 5.90 -7.79 -7.35
C LEU A 107 7.31 -7.19 -7.34
N SER A 108 8.25 -7.83 -8.02
CA SER A 108 9.66 -7.43 -8.01
C SER A 108 10.07 -6.86 -9.37
N PRO A 109 10.47 -5.58 -9.46
CA PRO A 109 11.14 -5.05 -10.63
C PRO A 109 12.59 -5.57 -10.71
N GLU A 110 13.23 -5.41 -11.86
CA GLU A 110 14.67 -5.68 -12.01
C GLU A 110 15.52 -4.71 -11.16
N VAL A 111 15.11 -3.44 -11.11
CA VAL A 111 15.77 -2.39 -10.34
C VAL A 111 14.74 -1.67 -9.48
N GLY A 112 15.07 -1.44 -8.21
CA GLY A 112 14.24 -0.70 -7.26
C GLY A 112 13.58 -1.59 -6.20
N ASP A 113 12.77 -0.95 -5.34
CA ASP A 113 12.08 -1.62 -4.24
C ASP A 113 10.91 -2.48 -4.76
N PRO A 114 10.69 -3.70 -4.21
CA PRO A 114 9.54 -4.52 -4.60
C PRO A 114 8.23 -3.92 -4.08
N VAL A 115 7.17 -4.02 -4.89
CA VAL A 115 5.81 -3.61 -4.52
C VAL A 115 5.01 -4.84 -4.10
N TRP A 116 4.46 -4.82 -2.90
CA TRP A 116 3.65 -5.92 -2.39
C TRP A 116 2.18 -5.56 -2.49
N VAL A 117 1.36 -6.51 -2.93
CA VAL A 117 -0.08 -6.48 -2.74
C VAL A 117 -0.34 -6.81 -1.27
N ILE A 118 -0.40 -5.79 -0.43
CA ILE A 118 -0.61 -5.93 1.02
C ILE A 118 -2.01 -6.48 1.29
N TRP A 119 -2.99 -6.00 0.53
CA TRP A 119 -4.36 -6.49 0.59
C TRP A 119 -5.08 -6.34 -0.75
N VAL A 120 -5.99 -7.26 -1.03
CA VAL A 120 -6.97 -7.18 -2.10
C VAL A 120 -8.31 -7.71 -1.57
N ASP A 121 -9.42 -7.07 -1.96
CA ASP A 121 -10.76 -7.56 -1.60
C ASP A 121 -11.10 -8.87 -2.34
N GLU A 122 -12.12 -9.56 -1.87
CA GLU A 122 -12.54 -10.88 -2.37
C GLU A 122 -12.80 -10.88 -3.89
N ASP A 123 -13.35 -9.78 -4.41
CA ASP A 123 -13.69 -9.62 -5.82
C ASP A 123 -12.54 -9.10 -6.68
N HIS A 124 -11.38 -8.77 -6.11
CA HIS A 124 -10.27 -8.10 -6.81
C HIS A 124 -10.66 -6.77 -7.45
N ARG A 125 -11.53 -6.04 -6.76
CA ARG A 125 -12.00 -4.71 -7.11
C ARG A 125 -11.23 -3.59 -6.43
N THR A 126 -10.62 -3.86 -5.27
CA THR A 126 -9.86 -2.85 -4.52
C THR A 126 -8.64 -3.48 -3.88
N ALA A 127 -7.51 -2.79 -3.89
CA ALA A 127 -6.27 -3.26 -3.30
C ALA A 127 -5.50 -2.15 -2.59
N ALA A 128 -4.70 -2.54 -1.61
CA ALA A 128 -3.68 -1.73 -0.98
C ALA A 128 -2.31 -2.26 -1.39
N LEU A 129 -1.48 -1.38 -1.96
CA LEU A 129 -0.13 -1.67 -2.44
C LEU A 129 0.88 -0.92 -1.59
N GLY A 130 2.09 -1.48 -1.46
CA GLY A 130 3.16 -0.80 -0.77
C GLY A 130 4.50 -1.52 -0.83
N THR A 131 5.59 -0.78 -0.63
CA THR A 131 6.94 -1.37 -0.52
C THR A 131 7.30 -1.71 0.93
N PRO A 132 8.07 -2.79 1.19
CA PRO A 132 8.59 -3.06 2.54
C PRO A 132 9.38 -1.91 3.15
N SER A 133 10.09 -1.13 2.32
CA SER A 133 10.80 0.08 2.73
C SER A 133 9.87 1.21 3.21
N GLY A 134 8.61 1.21 2.80
CA GLY A 134 7.67 2.28 3.09
C GLY A 134 7.77 3.51 2.20
N ARG A 135 8.70 3.54 1.23
CA ARG A 135 8.85 4.65 0.28
C ARG A 135 7.67 4.80 -0.68
N PHE A 136 6.87 3.75 -0.84
CA PHE A 136 5.70 3.74 -1.71
C PHE A 136 4.53 3.05 -1.03
N GLY A 137 3.34 3.56 -1.30
CA GLY A 137 2.09 2.86 -1.09
C GLY A 137 0.89 3.62 -1.64
N MET A 138 -0.17 2.88 -1.96
CA MET A 138 -1.39 3.42 -2.53
C MET A 138 -2.58 2.50 -2.32
N ILE A 139 -3.77 3.06 -2.42
CA ILE A 139 -5.04 2.37 -2.51
C ILE A 139 -5.56 2.52 -3.94
N VAL A 140 -5.85 1.39 -4.57
CA VAL A 140 -6.33 1.33 -5.94
C VAL A 140 -7.69 0.65 -6.01
N ASN A 141 -8.50 1.03 -7.00
CA ASN A 141 -9.83 0.48 -7.22
C ASN A 141 -10.11 0.33 -8.72
N ARG A 142 -10.92 -0.66 -9.12
CA ARG A 142 -11.27 -0.89 -10.54
C ARG A 142 -12.03 0.26 -11.18
N THR A 143 -12.71 1.08 -10.37
CA THR A 143 -13.42 2.28 -10.85
C THR A 143 -12.99 3.50 -10.05
N LYS A 144 -13.36 4.71 -10.51
CA LYS A 144 -13.08 5.96 -9.77
C LYS A 144 -13.80 6.05 -8.43
N SER A 145 -14.92 5.33 -8.28
CA SER A 145 -15.75 5.38 -7.08
C SER A 145 -15.47 4.16 -6.19
N LEU A 146 -14.98 4.43 -4.98
CA LEU A 146 -14.72 3.41 -3.97
C LEU A 146 -15.69 3.59 -2.80
N ARG A 147 -16.35 2.49 -2.40
CA ARG A 147 -17.25 2.49 -1.24
C ARG A 147 -16.49 2.86 0.05
N PRO A 148 -17.05 3.70 0.94
CA PRO A 148 -16.34 4.19 2.13
C PRO A 148 -15.88 3.08 3.10
N ASP A 149 -16.67 2.03 3.27
CA ASP A 149 -16.33 0.88 4.11
C ASP A 149 -15.07 0.16 3.62
N ARG A 150 -14.95 -0.01 2.31
CA ARG A 150 -13.80 -0.67 1.68
C ARG A 150 -12.56 0.22 1.65
N LEU A 151 -12.73 1.53 1.46
CA LEU A 151 -11.64 2.49 1.63
C LEU A 151 -11.10 2.46 3.07
N LYS A 152 -11.99 2.42 4.07
CA LYS A 152 -11.62 2.27 5.48
C LYS A 152 -10.82 0.99 5.72
N ALA A 153 -11.29 -0.15 5.21
CA ALA A 153 -10.59 -1.43 5.35
C ALA A 153 -9.17 -1.39 4.74
N ALA A 154 -9.03 -0.83 3.54
CA ALA A 154 -7.72 -0.71 2.88
C ALA A 154 -6.74 0.15 3.71
N ARG A 155 -7.22 1.29 4.27
CA ARG A 155 -6.43 2.15 5.17
C ARG A 155 -6.04 1.44 6.47
N GLU A 156 -6.98 0.73 7.09
CA GLU A 156 -6.73 -0.02 8.33
C GLU A 156 -5.67 -1.09 8.13
N ILE A 157 -5.66 -1.77 6.98
CA ILE A 157 -4.65 -2.78 6.68
C ILE A 157 -3.29 -2.14 6.39
N LEU A 158 -3.23 -1.00 5.70
CA LEU A 158 -1.98 -0.24 5.57
C LEU A 158 -1.43 0.15 6.94
N ALA A 159 -2.27 0.71 7.82
CA ALA A 159 -1.90 1.08 9.19
C ALA A 159 -1.37 -0.14 9.99
N PHE A 160 -2.06 -1.28 9.90
CA PHE A 160 -1.62 -2.52 10.53
C PHE A 160 -0.24 -2.99 10.04
N ASN A 161 0.12 -2.70 8.80
CA ASN A 161 1.43 -3.02 8.22
C ASN A 161 2.50 -1.93 8.46
N GLY A 162 2.21 -0.97 9.35
CA GLY A 162 3.14 0.06 9.81
C GLY A 162 3.09 1.36 9.01
N TYR A 163 2.17 1.54 8.06
CA TYR A 163 2.07 2.79 7.31
C TYR A 163 1.39 3.91 8.11
N ASP A 164 1.94 5.11 8.02
CA ASP A 164 1.39 6.33 8.62
C ASP A 164 0.26 6.89 7.75
N ILE A 165 -0.96 6.39 7.96
CA ILE A 165 -2.16 6.81 7.21
C ILE A 165 -2.44 8.31 7.25
N THR A 166 -1.87 9.07 8.21
CA THR A 166 -2.04 10.54 8.28
C THR A 166 -1.36 11.25 7.12
N LYS A 167 -0.45 10.57 6.42
CA LYS A 167 0.25 11.04 5.21
C LYS A 167 -0.38 10.55 3.92
N LEU A 168 -1.41 9.69 3.98
CA LEU A 168 -2.12 9.24 2.80
C LEU A 168 -3.01 10.37 2.25
N ARG A 169 -3.00 10.57 0.93
CA ARG A 169 -3.70 11.67 0.25
C ARG A 169 -4.60 11.13 -0.84
N LYS A 170 -5.73 11.79 -1.06
CA LYS A 170 -6.60 11.49 -2.19
C LYS A 170 -5.94 11.94 -3.48
N VAL A 171 -5.95 11.05 -4.47
CA VAL A 171 -5.60 11.40 -5.83
C VAL A 171 -6.82 12.06 -6.47
N SER A 172 -6.76 13.38 -6.67
CA SER A 172 -7.79 14.13 -7.37
C SER A 172 -7.81 13.72 -8.85
N PRO A 173 -8.98 13.40 -9.45
CA PRO A 173 -9.10 13.21 -10.89
C PRO A 173 -8.81 14.49 -11.68
#